data_AF-C5LD56-F1
#
_entry.id   AF-C5LD56-F1
#
_cell.length_a   1.000
_cell.length_b   1.000
_cell.length_c   1.000
_cell.angle_alpha   90.00
_cell.angle_beta   90.00
_cell.angle_gamma   90.00
#
_symmetry.space_group_name_H-M   'P 1'
#
loop_
_entity.id
_entity.type
_entity.pdbx_description
1 polymer ?
#
loop_
_entity_poly.entity_id
_entity_poly.type
_entity_poly.pdbx_seq_one_letter_code
_entity_poly.pdbx_strand_id
1 'polypeptide(L)'
;MLALLEFAFDRSAVESWVYTEWAKIYDERFIEESVLKPIESLRQDCDTLLNSVSRKATGTDAKADQSITPVEPKLKHTIPSPFQLTEPKPRELPVPRETIKPVTHKPIPKSLNENSLQKIKEQDEARLLMMKERTLSKYADEAAVPTLATASRAADIDSLRKEIDNERLAECTFQPNPAKPVPKILPEAEVKATSASLLREYSLLTRKQELEHDILKQYLTELRDASEFYDWQNRMHAQDELDEKLRLERRKLEMHLAREEAAEASRVNHKRNHVMANIQKETVREKLEETEREIEEALERKRELVSVVQSDRDNTREAERRVIESRAMEGERIREEKAKEFERKRLEDEYEMEKRRDMIMQIRALERVSVVRTSPYDPSEIPHHGLLEEMSFAELKERLQLARDTAEAERESKRAHNLEQKRMKHESLLTKAEQLSAVRQQARIQAEQRRRRKAQMEAEEATLLQELHEKAVVDVAEKIAEKKRQRLAEERKLQEELRKITEKRAALAESAELLARKHHEELHKGRK
;
A
#
# COMPACT_ATOMS: atom_id res chain seq x y z
N MET A 1 -27.85 -57.89 17.26
CA MET A 1 -28.27 -57.76 15.84
C MET A 1 -27.61 -58.80 14.95
N LEU A 2 -26.27 -58.86 14.84
CA LEU A 2 -25.54 -59.79 13.95
C LEU A 2 -26.15 -61.21 13.90
N ALA A 3 -26.18 -61.93 15.03
CA ALA A 3 -26.72 -63.30 15.10
C ALA A 3 -28.18 -63.48 14.63
N LEU A 4 -29.02 -62.43 14.71
CA LEU A 4 -30.39 -62.49 14.20
C LEU A 4 -30.44 -62.30 12.68
N LEU A 5 -29.51 -61.52 12.11
CA LEU A 5 -29.36 -61.40 10.66
C LEU A 5 -28.69 -62.66 10.08
N GLU A 6 -27.69 -63.23 10.77
CA GLU A 6 -27.07 -64.51 10.40
C GLU A 6 -28.11 -65.63 10.38
N PHE A 7 -28.96 -65.72 11.40
CA PHE A 7 -30.08 -66.67 11.44
C PHE A 7 -31.13 -66.40 10.35
N ALA A 8 -31.58 -65.14 10.19
CA ALA A 8 -32.66 -64.80 9.24
C ALA A 8 -32.25 -64.93 7.76
N PHE A 9 -30.96 -64.80 7.45
CA PHE A 9 -30.44 -64.99 6.09
C PHE A 9 -29.78 -66.36 5.86
N ASP A 10 -29.64 -67.23 6.88
CA ASP A 10 -29.26 -68.62 6.65
C ASP A 10 -30.46 -69.52 6.40
N ARG A 11 -30.68 -69.82 5.12
CA ARG A 11 -31.76 -70.67 4.60
C ARG A 11 -31.98 -71.94 5.44
N SER A 12 -30.90 -72.66 5.79
CA SER A 12 -30.98 -73.91 6.53
C SER A 12 -31.57 -73.76 7.94
N ALA A 13 -31.30 -72.64 8.60
CA ALA A 13 -31.83 -72.33 9.93
C ALA A 13 -33.29 -71.88 9.87
N VAL A 14 -33.66 -71.08 8.87
CA VAL A 14 -35.07 -70.66 8.68
C VAL A 14 -35.96 -71.83 8.27
N GLU A 15 -35.50 -72.69 7.35
CA GLU A 15 -36.24 -73.88 6.90
C GLU A 15 -36.41 -74.94 8.00
N SER A 16 -35.43 -75.10 8.90
CA SER A 16 -35.53 -76.08 9.99
C SER A 16 -36.35 -75.60 11.20
N TRP A 17 -36.19 -74.34 11.62
CA TRP A 17 -36.77 -73.84 12.88
C TRP A 17 -38.03 -72.98 12.70
N VAL A 18 -38.25 -72.36 11.54
CA VAL A 18 -39.28 -71.32 11.37
C VAL A 18 -40.36 -71.74 10.35
N TYR A 19 -39.96 -72.35 9.23
CA TYR A 19 -40.88 -72.81 8.20
C TYR A 19 -41.96 -73.77 8.75
N THR A 20 -41.58 -74.66 9.67
CA THR A 20 -42.46 -75.62 10.33
C THR A 20 -43.54 -74.99 11.22
N GLU A 21 -43.33 -73.78 11.73
CA GLU A 21 -44.34 -73.00 12.45
C GLU A 21 -45.15 -72.10 11.50
N TRP A 22 -44.51 -71.51 10.48
CA TRP A 22 -45.21 -70.69 9.49
C TRP A 22 -46.19 -71.50 8.63
N ALA A 23 -45.85 -72.74 8.26
CA ALA A 23 -46.71 -73.64 7.48
C ALA A 23 -47.99 -74.09 8.23
N LYS A 24 -48.11 -73.79 9.54
CA LYS A 24 -49.35 -73.98 10.30
C LYS A 24 -50.34 -72.81 10.15
N ILE A 25 -49.89 -71.69 9.57
CA ILE A 25 -50.61 -70.40 9.54
C ILE A 25 -50.78 -69.90 8.09
N TYR A 26 -49.82 -70.17 7.21
CA TYR A 26 -49.81 -69.74 5.81
C TYR A 26 -49.53 -70.93 4.87
N ASP A 27 -50.06 -70.87 3.64
CA ASP A 27 -49.77 -71.87 2.61
C ASP A 27 -48.26 -71.97 2.32
N GLU A 28 -47.77 -73.20 2.16
CA GLU A 28 -46.38 -73.52 1.81
C GLU A 28 -45.88 -72.70 0.61
N ARG A 29 -46.69 -72.60 -0.45
CA ARG A 29 -46.40 -71.80 -1.65
C ARG A 29 -46.19 -70.32 -1.34
N PHE A 30 -46.97 -69.74 -0.42
CA PHE A 30 -46.81 -68.35 -0.03
C PHE A 30 -45.48 -68.13 0.70
N ILE A 31 -45.10 -69.06 1.59
CA ILE A 31 -43.85 -68.99 2.35
C ILE A 31 -42.65 -69.14 1.40
N GLU A 32 -42.66 -70.14 0.51
CA GLU A 32 -41.59 -70.35 -0.47
C GLU A 32 -41.46 -69.16 -1.43
N GLU A 33 -42.55 -68.72 -2.07
CA GLU A 33 -42.48 -67.74 -3.15
C GLU A 33 -42.36 -66.29 -2.69
N SER A 34 -42.99 -65.92 -1.56
CA SER A 34 -43.04 -64.52 -1.10
C SER A 34 -42.15 -64.20 0.10
N VAL A 35 -41.61 -65.22 0.80
CA VAL A 35 -40.73 -65.02 1.96
C VAL A 35 -39.34 -65.59 1.72
N LEU A 36 -39.19 -66.88 1.41
CA LEU A 36 -37.88 -67.51 1.22
C LEU A 36 -37.16 -67.03 -0.04
N LYS A 37 -37.80 -67.06 -1.23
CA LYS A 37 -37.16 -66.58 -2.49
C LYS A 37 -36.66 -65.13 -2.39
N PRO A 38 -37.40 -64.16 -1.82
CA PRO A 38 -36.88 -62.82 -1.57
C PRO A 38 -35.69 -62.78 -0.60
N ILE A 39 -35.74 -63.49 0.53
CA ILE A 39 -34.63 -63.58 1.50
C ILE A 39 -33.36 -64.13 0.82
N GLU A 40 -33.48 -65.17 -0.01
CA GLU A 40 -32.36 -65.75 -0.76
C GLU A 40 -31.79 -64.78 -1.81
N SER A 41 -32.64 -64.02 -2.51
CA SER A 41 -32.19 -63.01 -3.46
C SER A 41 -31.43 -61.88 -2.77
N LEU A 42 -31.94 -61.42 -1.62
CA LEU A 42 -31.32 -60.38 -0.80
C LEU A 42 -30.06 -60.88 -0.07
N ARG A 43 -29.89 -62.20 0.11
CA ARG A 43 -28.72 -62.80 0.78
C ARG A 43 -27.39 -62.37 0.16
N GLN A 44 -27.33 -62.12 -1.15
CA GLN A 44 -26.09 -61.70 -1.81
C GLN A 44 -25.68 -60.27 -1.43
N ASP A 45 -26.63 -59.33 -1.42
CA ASP A 45 -26.39 -57.98 -0.93
C ASP A 45 -26.15 -57.96 0.58
N CYS A 46 -26.97 -58.72 1.33
CA CYS A 46 -26.88 -58.84 2.78
C CYS A 46 -25.63 -59.57 3.26
N ASP A 47 -24.98 -60.43 2.47
CA ASP A 47 -23.67 -61.03 2.76
C ASP A 47 -22.59 -59.93 2.89
N THR A 48 -22.66 -58.86 2.09
CA THR A 48 -21.71 -57.73 2.20
C THR A 48 -21.95 -56.94 3.49
N LEU A 49 -23.22 -56.75 3.87
CA LEU A 49 -23.62 -56.11 5.12
C LEU A 49 -23.22 -56.97 6.32
N LEU A 50 -23.48 -58.29 6.29
CA LEU A 50 -23.12 -59.26 7.31
C LEU A 50 -21.61 -59.25 7.56
N ASN A 51 -20.78 -59.36 6.52
CA ASN A 51 -19.33 -59.27 6.67
C ASN A 51 -18.86 -57.89 7.17
N SER A 52 -19.54 -56.80 6.80
CA SER A 52 -19.24 -55.47 7.34
C SER A 52 -19.60 -55.31 8.83
N VAL A 53 -20.65 -56.01 9.29
CA VAL A 53 -21.10 -56.00 10.69
C VAL A 53 -20.29 -57.00 11.52
N SER A 54 -19.93 -58.16 10.98
CA SER A 54 -19.02 -59.12 11.65
C SER A 54 -17.63 -58.52 11.80
N ARG A 55 -17.04 -57.92 10.75
CA ARG A 55 -15.75 -57.20 10.87
C ARG A 55 -15.78 -56.09 11.92
N LYS A 56 -16.92 -55.44 12.14
CA LYS A 56 -17.11 -54.42 13.20
C LYS A 56 -17.38 -55.00 14.59
N ALA A 57 -17.93 -56.21 14.69
CA ALA A 57 -18.31 -56.83 15.97
C ALA A 57 -17.28 -57.84 16.51
N THR A 58 -16.55 -58.52 15.63
CA THR A 58 -15.60 -59.60 15.95
C THR A 58 -14.22 -59.43 15.29
N GLY A 59 -14.05 -58.44 14.40
CA GLY A 59 -12.82 -58.25 13.63
C GLY A 59 -12.62 -59.23 12.46
N THR A 60 -13.57 -60.15 12.24
CA THR A 60 -13.48 -61.25 11.26
C THR A 60 -14.66 -61.27 10.29
N ASP A 61 -14.47 -61.89 9.13
CA ASP A 61 -15.58 -62.21 8.21
C ASP A 61 -16.41 -63.39 8.75
N ALA A 62 -17.74 -63.33 8.59
CA ALA A 62 -18.66 -64.33 9.13
C ALA A 62 -18.51 -65.73 8.50
N LYS A 63 -17.73 -65.84 7.40
CA LYS A 63 -17.44 -67.09 6.67
C LYS A 63 -15.94 -67.44 6.67
N ALA A 64 -15.18 -66.95 7.65
CA ALA A 64 -13.79 -67.38 7.87
C ALA A 64 -13.75 -68.66 8.73
N ASP A 65 -13.17 -69.72 8.20
CA ASP A 65 -13.12 -71.04 8.87
C ASP A 65 -12.47 -70.99 10.25
N GLN A 66 -13.10 -71.62 11.24
CA GLN A 66 -12.66 -71.66 12.65
C GLN A 66 -11.46 -72.60 12.90
N SER A 67 -10.66 -72.91 11.87
CA SER A 67 -9.53 -73.84 11.90
C SER A 67 -8.16 -73.15 12.04
N ILE A 68 -8.12 -71.82 12.03
CA ILE A 68 -6.88 -71.04 12.15
C ILE A 68 -6.95 -70.15 13.40
N THR A 69 -6.35 -70.61 14.50
CA THR A 69 -6.00 -69.71 15.61
C THR A 69 -5.00 -68.67 15.10
N PRO A 70 -5.19 -67.36 15.40
CA PRO A 70 -4.23 -66.34 15.00
C PRO A 70 -2.90 -66.53 15.73
N VAL A 71 -1.96 -67.24 15.10
CA VAL A 71 -0.55 -67.21 15.51
C VAL A 71 -0.08 -65.77 15.32
N GLU A 72 0.19 -65.06 16.42
CA GLU A 72 0.72 -63.70 16.37
C GLU A 72 1.92 -63.67 15.41
N PRO A 73 1.91 -62.80 14.39
CA PRO A 73 2.96 -62.80 13.38
C PRO A 73 4.25 -62.30 14.03
N LYS A 74 5.11 -63.26 14.43
CA LYS A 74 6.46 -63.01 14.99
C LYS A 74 7.11 -61.89 14.21
N LEU A 75 7.28 -60.73 14.86
CA LEU A 75 7.68 -59.48 14.22
C LEU A 75 8.96 -59.69 13.41
N LYS A 76 8.80 -59.80 12.08
CA LYS A 76 9.92 -59.90 11.15
C LYS A 76 10.75 -58.64 11.32
N HIS A 77 12.04 -58.80 11.61
CA HIS A 77 12.94 -57.66 11.78
C HIS A 77 12.84 -56.74 10.56
N THR A 78 12.71 -55.44 10.80
CA THR A 78 12.42 -54.45 9.77
C THR A 78 13.62 -54.29 8.84
N ILE A 79 13.68 -55.09 7.78
CA ILE A 79 14.64 -54.89 6.69
C ILE A 79 14.28 -53.56 6.03
N PRO A 80 15.18 -52.56 6.01
CA PRO A 80 14.91 -51.31 5.33
C PRO A 80 14.86 -51.56 3.83
N SER A 81 13.66 -51.65 3.26
CA SER A 81 13.50 -51.50 1.81
C SER A 81 14.09 -50.14 1.42
N PRO A 82 14.92 -50.04 0.37
CA PRO A 82 15.16 -48.74 -0.24
C PRO A 82 13.79 -48.17 -0.62
N PHE A 83 13.56 -46.91 -0.26
CA PHE A 83 12.41 -46.19 -0.78
C PHE A 83 12.58 -46.08 -2.30
N GLN A 84 11.53 -46.35 -3.08
CA GLN A 84 11.52 -45.81 -4.42
C GLN A 84 11.66 -44.29 -4.27
N LEU A 85 12.78 -43.76 -4.77
CA LEU A 85 12.90 -42.36 -5.13
C LEU A 85 11.82 -42.09 -6.16
N THR A 86 10.66 -41.64 -5.71
CA THR A 86 9.71 -40.96 -6.58
C THR A 86 10.46 -39.80 -7.18
N GLU A 87 10.78 -39.88 -8.47
CA GLU A 87 11.34 -38.73 -9.18
C GLU A 87 10.41 -37.54 -8.88
N PRO A 88 10.94 -36.43 -8.34
CA PRO A 88 10.08 -35.31 -8.01
C PRO A 88 9.45 -34.85 -9.32
N LYS A 89 8.11 -34.87 -9.38
CA LYS A 89 7.35 -34.50 -10.59
C LYS A 89 8.05 -33.31 -11.26
N PRO A 90 8.50 -33.45 -12.52
CA PRO A 90 9.31 -32.42 -13.16
C PRO A 90 8.54 -31.10 -13.05
N ARG A 91 9.21 -30.05 -12.53
CA ARG A 91 8.56 -28.78 -12.22
C ARG A 91 7.75 -28.33 -13.43
N GLU A 92 6.43 -28.37 -13.31
CA GLU A 92 5.53 -27.78 -14.28
C GLU A 92 6.00 -26.34 -14.49
N LEU A 93 6.37 -26.01 -15.73
CA LEU A 93 6.76 -24.65 -16.07
C LEU A 93 5.61 -23.73 -15.63
N PRO A 94 5.89 -22.64 -14.88
CA PRO A 94 4.82 -21.81 -14.34
C PRO A 94 3.95 -21.35 -15.50
N VAL A 95 2.69 -21.81 -15.49
CA VAL A 95 1.74 -21.61 -16.60
C VAL A 95 1.84 -20.15 -17.04
N PRO A 96 2.15 -19.86 -18.32
CA PRO A 96 2.34 -18.51 -18.79
C PRO A 96 1.15 -17.67 -18.34
N ARG A 97 1.38 -16.70 -17.45
CA ARG A 97 0.31 -15.93 -16.82
C ARG A 97 -0.57 -15.41 -17.94
N GLU A 98 -1.88 -15.73 -17.88
CA GLU A 98 -2.84 -15.15 -18.81
C GLU A 98 -2.58 -13.65 -18.85
N THR A 99 -2.29 -13.12 -20.04
CA THR A 99 -2.01 -11.70 -20.22
C THR A 99 -3.22 -10.96 -19.69
N ILE A 100 -3.04 -10.22 -18.59
CA ILE A 100 -4.14 -9.61 -17.84
C ILE A 100 -4.93 -8.77 -18.84
N LYS A 101 -6.12 -9.28 -19.22
CA LYS A 101 -7.01 -8.60 -20.17
C LYS A 101 -7.21 -7.19 -19.61
N PRO A 102 -6.80 -6.13 -20.33
CA PRO A 102 -6.63 -4.82 -19.73
C PRO A 102 -7.95 -4.42 -19.10
N VAL A 103 -7.94 -4.26 -17.76
CA VAL A 103 -9.16 -4.01 -17.00
C VAL A 103 -9.74 -2.71 -17.54
N THR A 104 -10.90 -2.80 -18.18
CA THR A 104 -11.56 -1.64 -18.80
C THR A 104 -12.16 -0.77 -17.72
N HIS A 105 -11.30 0.01 -17.06
CA HIS A 105 -11.69 0.97 -16.05
C HIS A 105 -12.70 1.96 -16.64
N LYS A 106 -13.69 2.36 -15.84
CA LYS A 106 -14.54 3.50 -16.17
C LYS A 106 -13.64 4.74 -16.36
N PRO A 107 -13.89 5.61 -17.35
CA PRO A 107 -13.04 6.77 -17.61
C PRO A 107 -12.95 7.64 -16.35
N ILE A 108 -11.73 8.05 -16.01
CA ILE A 108 -11.45 8.87 -14.83
C ILE A 108 -12.25 10.19 -14.94
N PRO A 109 -13.00 10.61 -13.91
CA PRO A 109 -13.69 11.90 -13.92
C PRO A 109 -12.70 13.04 -14.17
N LYS A 110 -13.01 13.93 -15.12
CA LYS A 110 -12.11 15.03 -15.53
C LYS A 110 -11.67 15.91 -14.33
N SER A 111 -12.60 16.11 -13.39
CA SER A 111 -12.40 16.81 -12.12
C SER A 111 -11.28 16.25 -11.23
N LEU A 112 -10.88 14.98 -11.39
CA LEU A 112 -9.76 14.41 -10.63
C LEU A 112 -8.40 15.02 -11.02
N ASN A 113 -8.28 15.57 -12.24
CA ASN A 113 -7.04 16.15 -12.77
C ASN A 113 -7.07 17.69 -12.87
N GLU A 114 -8.20 18.34 -12.60
CA GLU A 114 -8.34 19.80 -12.70
C GLU A 114 -7.59 20.54 -11.56
N ASN A 115 -7.54 19.93 -10.37
CA ASN A 115 -6.86 20.45 -9.19
C ASN A 115 -5.62 19.62 -8.85
N SER A 116 -4.42 20.17 -9.08
CA SER A 116 -3.17 19.54 -8.63
C SER A 116 -2.99 19.65 -7.12
N LEU A 117 -2.17 18.76 -6.54
CA LEU A 117 -1.78 18.85 -5.11
C LEU A 117 -1.13 20.19 -4.73
N GLN A 118 -0.60 20.95 -5.69
CA GLN A 118 -0.10 22.31 -5.48
C GLN A 118 -1.26 23.30 -5.34
N LYS A 119 -2.21 23.32 -6.29
CA LYS A 119 -3.42 24.16 -6.20
C LYS A 119 -4.22 23.90 -4.92
N ILE A 120 -4.32 22.64 -4.47
CA ILE A 120 -5.02 22.29 -3.23
C ILE A 120 -4.32 22.90 -2.02
N LYS A 121 -2.98 22.77 -1.93
CA LYS A 121 -2.18 23.41 -0.86
C LYS A 121 -2.28 24.94 -0.90
N GLU A 122 -2.17 25.54 -2.08
CA GLU A 122 -2.34 27.00 -2.27
C GLU A 122 -3.74 27.47 -1.83
N GLN A 123 -4.80 26.68 -2.10
CA GLN A 123 -6.16 26.96 -1.65
C GLN A 123 -6.34 26.77 -0.14
N ASP A 124 -5.70 25.78 0.48
CA ASP A 124 -5.76 25.53 1.92
C ASP A 124 -4.91 26.55 2.70
N GLU A 125 -3.76 26.96 2.18
CA GLU A 125 -2.92 28.06 2.69
C GLU A 125 -3.65 29.41 2.57
N ALA A 126 -4.29 29.70 1.43
CA ALA A 126 -5.12 30.89 1.27
C ALA A 126 -6.35 30.86 2.20
N ARG A 127 -6.97 29.70 2.42
CA ARG A 127 -8.07 29.54 3.40
C ARG A 127 -7.58 29.77 4.83
N LEU A 128 -6.39 29.28 5.18
CA LEU A 128 -5.73 29.53 6.47
C LEU A 128 -5.40 31.01 6.67
N LEU A 129 -4.88 31.70 5.65
CA LEU A 129 -4.61 33.15 5.70
C LEU A 129 -5.91 33.94 5.86
N MET A 130 -6.93 33.70 5.02
CA MET A 130 -8.26 34.32 5.16
C MET A 130 -8.90 34.06 6.53
N MET A 131 -8.72 32.86 7.09
CA MET A 131 -9.22 32.52 8.42
C MET A 131 -8.42 33.19 9.54
N LYS A 132 -7.10 33.36 9.38
CA LYS A 132 -6.21 34.10 10.28
C LYS A 132 -6.52 35.59 10.26
N GLU A 133 -6.67 36.19 9.09
CA GLU A 133 -7.08 37.58 8.89
C GLU A 133 -8.46 37.84 9.48
N ARG A 134 -9.45 36.97 9.23
CA ARG A 134 -10.79 37.01 9.87
C ARG A 134 -10.77 36.70 11.37
N THR A 135 -9.65 36.22 11.91
CA THR A 135 -9.45 36.06 13.35
C THR A 135 -8.81 37.32 13.93
N LEU A 136 -7.75 37.84 13.30
CA LEU A 136 -7.15 39.13 13.65
C LEU A 136 -8.18 40.27 13.59
N SER A 137 -9.04 40.31 12.58
CA SER A 137 -10.09 41.34 12.45
C SER A 137 -11.18 41.27 13.52
N LYS A 138 -11.29 40.17 14.29
CA LYS A 138 -12.16 40.07 15.47
C LYS A 138 -11.49 40.60 16.75
N TYR A 139 -10.18 40.80 16.71
CA TYR A 139 -9.35 41.23 17.83
C TYR A 139 -8.55 42.51 17.50
N ALA A 140 -8.87 43.18 16.39
CA ALA A 140 -8.20 44.39 15.91
C ALA A 140 -8.65 45.67 16.66
N ASP A 141 -9.78 45.61 17.37
CA ASP A 141 -10.18 46.65 18.33
C ASP A 141 -9.35 46.49 19.61
N GLU A 142 -8.11 46.96 19.57
CA GLU A 142 -7.08 46.79 20.61
C GLU A 142 -7.36 47.60 21.89
N ALA A 143 -8.37 47.18 22.65
CA ALA A 143 -8.63 47.63 24.02
C ALA A 143 -8.51 46.50 25.07
N ALA A 144 -8.42 45.23 24.64
CA ALA A 144 -8.55 44.06 25.51
C ALA A 144 -7.67 42.85 25.10
N VAL A 145 -6.49 43.08 24.52
CA VAL A 145 -5.46 42.03 24.39
C VAL A 145 -4.57 42.05 25.64
N PRO A 146 -4.72 41.12 26.60
CA PRO A 146 -3.89 41.13 27.80
C PRO A 146 -2.45 40.75 27.45
N THR A 147 -1.53 41.69 27.61
CA THR A 147 -0.08 41.47 27.55
C THR A 147 0.39 40.67 28.76
N LEU A 148 0.13 39.36 28.73
CA LEU A 148 0.50 38.43 29.80
C LEU A 148 2.01 38.50 30.07
N ALA A 149 2.38 38.79 31.32
CA ALA A 149 3.78 38.86 31.78
C ALA A 149 4.53 37.50 31.75
N THR A 150 3.91 36.45 31.20
CA THR A 150 4.56 35.19 30.81
C THR A 150 5.37 35.34 29.51
N ALA A 151 4.96 36.21 28.58
CA ALA A 151 5.64 36.40 27.29
C ALA A 151 7.06 37.00 27.42
N SER A 152 7.33 37.71 28.52
CA SER A 152 8.66 38.26 28.86
C SER A 152 9.48 37.36 29.78
N ARG A 153 8.94 36.22 30.25
CA ARG A 153 9.67 35.24 31.05
C ARG A 153 10.28 34.18 30.13
N ALA A 154 11.60 34.23 29.97
CA ALA A 154 12.40 33.11 29.48
C ALA A 154 12.52 32.01 30.57
N ALA A 155 11.37 31.51 31.04
CA ALA A 155 11.30 30.30 31.84
C ALA A 155 11.32 29.09 30.90
N ASP A 156 11.98 28.01 31.32
CA ASP A 156 12.05 26.78 30.54
C ASP A 156 10.65 26.13 30.50
N ILE A 157 9.93 26.34 29.40
CA ILE A 157 8.50 25.98 29.27
C ILE A 157 8.31 24.48 29.50
N ASP A 158 9.31 23.68 29.11
CA ASP A 158 9.28 22.24 29.27
C ASP A 158 9.72 21.77 30.67
N SER A 159 10.20 22.63 31.57
CA SER A 159 10.28 22.32 33.01
C SER A 159 8.93 22.58 33.68
N LEU A 160 8.35 23.77 33.47
CA LEU A 160 7.04 24.15 34.02
C LEU A 160 5.92 23.20 33.58
N ARG A 161 5.93 22.71 32.34
CA ARG A 161 5.01 21.65 31.88
C ARG A 161 5.15 20.36 32.70
N LYS A 162 6.38 19.91 32.95
CA LYS A 162 6.64 18.70 33.75
C LYS A 162 6.21 18.90 35.20
N GLU A 163 6.36 20.09 35.77
CA GLU A 163 5.87 20.41 37.11
C GLU A 163 4.34 20.34 37.16
N ILE A 164 3.63 21.02 36.27
CA ILE A 164 2.16 21.00 36.18
C ILE A 164 1.61 19.58 35.90
N ASP A 165 2.25 18.82 35.02
CA ASP A 165 1.82 17.45 34.72
C ASP A 165 2.17 16.48 35.87
N ASN A 166 3.25 16.72 36.63
CA ASN A 166 3.53 15.99 37.87
C ASN A 166 2.51 16.32 38.98
N GLU A 167 2.07 17.58 39.13
CA GLU A 167 1.00 17.97 40.05
C GLU A 167 -0.30 17.23 39.72
N ARG A 168 -0.71 17.23 38.44
CA ARG A 168 -1.87 16.47 37.95
C ARG A 168 -1.74 14.96 38.14
N LEU A 169 -0.54 14.40 37.99
CA LEU A 169 -0.26 12.99 38.25
C LEU A 169 -0.26 12.66 39.75
N ALA A 170 0.04 13.63 40.62
CA ALA A 170 -0.11 13.49 42.07
C ALA A 170 -1.58 13.55 42.51
N GLU A 171 -2.40 14.40 41.87
CA GLU A 171 -3.86 14.43 42.04
C GLU A 171 -4.55 13.14 41.52
N CYS A 172 -3.96 12.46 40.53
CA CYS A 172 -4.46 11.19 40.02
C CYS A 172 -4.37 10.08 41.08
N THR A 173 -5.52 9.67 41.63
CA THR A 173 -5.64 8.56 42.58
C THR A 173 -5.15 7.21 42.00
N PHE A 174 -5.17 7.06 40.68
CA PHE A 174 -4.59 5.91 39.99
C PHE A 174 -3.12 6.16 39.66
N GLN A 175 -2.24 5.71 40.56
CA GLN A 175 -0.78 5.73 40.36
C GLN A 175 -0.30 4.31 39.99
N PRO A 176 -0.30 3.93 38.69
CA PRO A 176 0.27 2.65 38.27
C PRO A 176 1.78 2.67 38.49
N ASN A 177 2.34 1.58 39.04
CA ASN A 177 3.78 1.42 39.18
C ASN A 177 4.46 1.62 37.80
N PRO A 178 5.29 2.66 37.61
CA PRO A 178 5.91 2.91 36.31
C PRO A 178 6.84 1.75 35.95
N ALA A 179 6.83 1.36 34.68
CA ALA A 179 7.72 0.31 34.19
C ALA A 179 9.17 0.74 34.46
N LYS A 180 9.89 -0.06 35.26
CA LYS A 180 11.29 0.22 35.60
C LYS A 180 12.09 0.34 34.29
N PRO A 181 12.82 1.46 34.06
CA PRO A 181 13.57 1.63 32.83
C PRO A 181 14.59 0.51 32.70
N VAL A 182 14.69 -0.09 31.50
CA VAL A 182 15.67 -1.15 31.23
C VAL A 182 17.06 -0.62 31.58
N PRO A 183 17.82 -1.28 32.48
CA PRO A 183 19.12 -0.78 32.89
C PRO A 183 20.05 -0.73 31.67
N LYS A 184 20.67 0.44 31.44
CA LYS A 184 21.53 0.70 30.27
C LYS A 184 22.68 -0.31 30.13
N ILE A 185 23.07 -0.93 31.24
CA ILE A 185 23.95 -2.09 31.32
C ILE A 185 23.10 -3.21 31.92
N LEU A 186 22.68 -4.17 31.10
CA LEU A 186 22.19 -5.45 31.60
C LEU A 186 23.38 -6.19 32.25
N PRO A 187 23.22 -6.82 33.43
CA PRO A 187 24.27 -7.67 33.97
C PRO A 187 24.56 -8.82 33.00
N GLU A 188 25.84 -9.22 32.89
CA GLU A 188 26.24 -10.28 31.96
C GLU A 188 25.55 -11.60 32.36
N ALA A 189 24.62 -12.05 31.52
CA ALA A 189 23.73 -13.14 31.86
C ALA A 189 24.49 -14.48 31.85
N GLU A 190 24.50 -15.20 32.97
CA GLU A 190 25.05 -16.56 33.08
C GLU A 190 24.22 -17.57 32.28
N VAL A 191 24.43 -17.62 30.96
CA VAL A 191 23.79 -18.60 30.08
C VAL A 191 24.37 -19.99 30.36
N LYS A 192 23.75 -20.72 31.30
CA LYS A 192 24.12 -22.08 31.69
C LYS A 192 24.05 -23.01 30.46
N ALA A 193 25.21 -23.39 29.95
CA ALA A 193 25.35 -24.17 28.72
C ALA A 193 24.88 -25.63 28.91
N THR A 194 23.58 -25.88 28.71
CA THR A 194 23.02 -27.24 28.71
C THR A 194 23.71 -28.09 27.63
N SER A 195 23.91 -29.39 27.90
CA SER A 195 24.50 -30.34 26.95
C SER A 195 23.79 -30.36 25.58
N ALA A 196 22.47 -30.26 25.56
CA ALA A 196 21.68 -30.14 24.32
C ALA A 196 21.87 -28.80 23.59
N SER A 197 22.39 -27.76 24.24
CA SER A 197 22.81 -26.51 23.57
C SER A 197 24.18 -26.70 22.92
N LEU A 198 25.16 -27.21 23.68
CA LEU A 198 26.50 -27.52 23.19
C LEU A 198 26.46 -28.46 21.97
N LEU A 199 25.68 -29.55 22.02
CA LEU A 199 25.58 -30.50 20.91
C LEU A 199 24.93 -29.89 19.64
N ARG A 200 23.94 -28.99 19.79
CA ARG A 200 23.33 -28.29 18.64
C ARG A 200 24.30 -27.29 18.01
N GLU A 201 24.97 -26.48 18.82
CA GLU A 201 25.98 -25.53 18.34
C GLU A 201 27.16 -26.26 17.68
N TYR A 202 27.59 -27.39 18.27
CA TYR A 202 28.60 -28.25 17.68
C TYR A 202 28.18 -28.84 16.34
N SER A 203 26.93 -29.32 16.20
CA SER A 203 26.42 -29.82 14.91
C SER A 203 26.31 -28.73 13.83
N LEU A 204 26.17 -27.46 14.24
CA LEU A 204 26.21 -26.31 13.33
C LEU A 204 27.66 -25.95 12.94
N LEU A 205 28.62 -26.12 13.85
CA LEU A 205 30.05 -25.97 13.56
C LEU A 205 30.55 -27.07 12.62
N THR A 206 30.25 -28.35 12.88
CA THR A 206 30.67 -29.45 11.99
C THR A 206 30.05 -29.29 10.61
N ARG A 207 28.76 -28.90 10.51
CA ARG A 207 28.14 -28.61 9.21
C ARG A 207 28.79 -27.45 8.44
N LYS A 208 29.38 -26.47 9.13
CA LYS A 208 30.19 -25.43 8.45
C LYS A 208 31.53 -26.00 7.98
N GLN A 209 32.20 -26.79 8.81
CA GLN A 209 33.45 -27.45 8.47
C GLN A 209 33.27 -28.45 7.31
N GLU A 210 32.13 -29.12 7.21
CA GLU A 210 31.72 -29.97 6.09
C GLU A 210 31.57 -29.15 4.79
N LEU A 211 30.91 -27.98 4.85
CA LEU A 211 30.77 -27.09 3.70
C LEU A 211 32.12 -26.48 3.27
N GLU A 212 32.95 -26.04 4.22
CA GLU A 212 34.30 -25.53 3.97
C GLU A 212 35.21 -26.64 3.39
N HIS A 213 35.11 -27.86 3.91
CA HIS A 213 35.77 -29.05 3.35
C HIS A 213 35.31 -29.35 1.92
N ASP A 214 34.00 -29.31 1.64
CA ASP A 214 33.48 -29.63 0.32
C ASP A 214 33.84 -28.55 -0.72
N ILE A 215 33.94 -27.27 -0.32
CA ILE A 215 34.52 -26.20 -1.16
C ILE A 215 36.00 -26.46 -1.43
N LEU A 216 36.79 -26.80 -0.40
CA LEU A 216 38.21 -27.16 -0.58
C LEU A 216 38.39 -28.41 -1.45
N LYS A 217 37.47 -29.37 -1.35
CA LYS A 217 37.44 -30.59 -2.17
C LYS A 217 37.10 -30.28 -3.63
N GLN A 218 36.12 -29.41 -3.88
CA GLN A 218 35.81 -28.89 -5.22
C GLN A 218 37.04 -28.19 -5.83
N TYR A 219 37.68 -27.30 -5.08
CA TYR A 219 38.93 -26.64 -5.48
C TYR A 219 40.04 -27.67 -5.81
N LEU A 220 40.19 -28.73 -5.00
CA LEU A 220 41.17 -29.80 -5.25
C LEU A 220 40.82 -30.72 -6.44
N THR A 221 39.55 -30.85 -6.82
CA THR A 221 39.14 -31.67 -7.99
C THR A 221 39.06 -30.88 -9.30
N GLU A 222 38.69 -29.60 -9.23
CA GLU A 222 38.51 -28.72 -10.39
C GLU A 222 39.75 -27.86 -10.68
N LEU A 223 40.69 -27.78 -9.72
CA LEU A 223 41.90 -26.95 -9.76
C LEU A 223 41.61 -25.45 -10.00
N ARG A 224 40.41 -25.01 -9.63
CA ARG A 224 39.89 -23.67 -9.91
C ARG A 224 39.29 -23.05 -8.66
N ASP A 225 39.71 -21.83 -8.37
CA ASP A 225 39.07 -21.01 -7.34
C ASP A 225 37.81 -20.32 -7.89
N ALA A 226 36.76 -20.30 -7.08
CA ALA A 226 35.52 -19.57 -7.36
C ALA A 226 35.42 -18.28 -6.53
N SER A 227 36.24 -18.12 -5.47
CA SER A 227 36.23 -16.95 -4.59
C SER A 227 36.55 -15.66 -5.35
N GLU A 228 37.57 -15.66 -6.23
CA GLU A 228 37.91 -14.52 -7.09
C GLU A 228 36.71 -14.02 -7.92
N PHE A 229 35.88 -14.93 -8.42
CA PHE A 229 34.68 -14.58 -9.20
C PHE A 229 33.60 -13.95 -8.31
N TYR A 230 33.35 -14.49 -7.12
CA TYR A 230 32.39 -13.91 -6.18
C TYR A 230 32.87 -12.57 -5.61
N ASP A 231 34.15 -12.41 -5.32
CA ASP A 231 34.72 -11.13 -4.87
C ASP A 231 34.73 -10.08 -5.98
N TRP A 232 34.98 -10.46 -7.23
CA TRP A 232 34.75 -9.61 -8.40
C TRP A 232 33.28 -9.20 -8.53
N GLN A 233 32.34 -10.15 -8.39
CA GLN A 233 30.91 -9.88 -8.47
C GLN A 233 30.44 -8.94 -7.35
N ASN A 234 30.86 -9.18 -6.11
CA ASN A 234 30.58 -8.32 -4.96
C ASN A 234 31.15 -6.91 -5.15
N ARG A 235 32.36 -6.79 -5.71
CA ARG A 235 32.99 -5.51 -6.03
C ARG A 235 32.22 -4.76 -7.12
N MET A 236 31.78 -5.44 -8.18
CA MET A 236 30.98 -4.82 -9.24
C MET A 236 29.64 -4.32 -8.72
N HIS A 237 28.90 -5.12 -7.93
CA HIS A 237 27.66 -4.67 -7.29
C HIS A 237 27.87 -3.47 -6.36
N ALA A 238 28.96 -3.44 -5.58
CA ALA A 238 29.29 -2.30 -4.73
C ALA A 238 29.64 -1.03 -5.56
N GLN A 239 30.27 -1.19 -6.73
CA GLN A 239 30.56 -0.09 -7.66
C GLN A 239 29.26 0.42 -8.33
N ASP A 240 28.38 -0.47 -8.80
CA ASP A 240 27.07 -0.12 -9.35
C ASP A 240 26.20 0.64 -8.33
N GLU A 241 26.19 0.17 -7.06
CA GLU A 241 25.52 0.87 -5.96
C GLU A 241 26.08 2.28 -5.71
N LEU A 242 27.39 2.47 -5.78
CA LEU A 242 28.04 3.77 -5.60
C LEU A 242 27.69 4.71 -6.76
N ASP A 243 27.75 4.20 -7.99
CA ASP A 243 27.42 4.93 -9.21
C ASP A 243 25.95 5.40 -9.23
N GLU A 244 25.00 4.56 -8.80
CA GLU A 244 23.59 4.96 -8.68
C GLU A 244 23.37 5.99 -7.56
N LYS A 245 24.04 5.86 -6.41
CA LYS A 245 24.02 6.91 -5.35
C LYS A 245 24.50 8.26 -5.95
N LEU A 246 25.59 8.25 -6.71
CA LEU A 246 26.14 9.45 -7.35
C LEU A 246 25.24 10.04 -8.46
N ARG A 247 24.62 9.18 -9.28
CA ARG A 247 23.64 9.61 -10.31
C ARG A 247 22.42 10.26 -9.66
N LEU A 248 21.93 9.73 -8.54
CA LEU A 248 20.81 10.30 -7.79
C LEU A 248 21.16 11.65 -7.15
N GLU A 249 22.33 11.82 -6.55
CA GLU A 249 22.74 13.13 -6.00
C GLU A 249 22.95 14.19 -7.09
N ARG A 250 23.60 13.83 -8.21
CA ARG A 250 23.72 14.74 -9.37
C ARG A 250 22.34 15.17 -9.88
N ARG A 251 21.41 14.22 -10.05
CA ARG A 251 20.04 14.50 -10.50
C ARG A 251 19.25 15.37 -9.51
N LYS A 252 19.46 15.22 -8.20
CA LYS A 252 18.87 16.13 -7.19
C LYS A 252 19.39 17.55 -7.39
N LEU A 253 20.71 17.74 -7.48
CA LEU A 253 21.33 19.05 -7.70
C LEU A 253 20.81 19.70 -8.99
N GLU A 254 20.74 18.95 -10.09
CA GLU A 254 20.18 19.41 -11.37
C GLU A 254 18.68 19.76 -11.28
N MET A 255 17.88 19.02 -10.49
CA MET A 255 16.47 19.34 -10.26
C MET A 255 16.28 20.59 -9.40
N HIS A 256 17.12 20.80 -8.38
CA HIS A 256 17.13 22.03 -7.59
C HIS A 256 17.52 23.23 -8.45
N LEU A 257 18.61 23.11 -9.24
CA LEU A 257 19.04 24.08 -10.23
C LEU A 257 17.92 24.46 -11.22
N ALA A 258 17.32 23.47 -11.88
CA ALA A 258 16.30 23.71 -12.90
C ALA A 258 15.05 24.42 -12.33
N ARG A 259 14.71 24.16 -11.06
CA ARG A 259 13.65 24.86 -10.35
C ARG A 259 14.00 26.33 -10.08
N GLU A 260 15.24 26.62 -9.67
CA GLU A 260 15.70 27.99 -9.46
C GLU A 260 15.82 28.76 -10.77
N GLU A 261 16.36 28.15 -11.83
CA GLU A 261 16.40 28.73 -13.18
C GLU A 261 15.00 29.05 -13.71
N ALA A 262 14.03 28.15 -13.54
CA ALA A 262 12.64 28.39 -13.93
C ALA A 262 12.00 29.54 -13.13
N ALA A 263 12.30 29.66 -11.82
CA ALA A 263 11.83 30.75 -10.99
C ALA A 263 12.48 32.11 -11.36
N GLU A 264 13.78 32.14 -11.65
CA GLU A 264 14.47 33.32 -12.18
C GLU A 264 13.93 33.71 -13.56
N ALA A 265 13.76 32.75 -14.47
CA ALA A 265 13.21 33.00 -15.81
C ALA A 265 11.77 33.53 -15.76
N SER A 266 10.93 33.00 -14.87
CA SER A 266 9.58 33.52 -14.64
C SER A 266 9.60 34.98 -14.15
N ARG A 267 10.49 35.31 -13.20
CA ARG A 267 10.69 36.70 -12.73
C ARG A 267 11.19 37.64 -13.85
N VAL A 268 12.13 37.19 -14.69
CA VAL A 268 12.63 37.97 -15.84
C VAL A 268 11.55 38.17 -16.89
N ASN A 269 10.77 37.12 -17.22
CA ASN A 269 9.68 37.21 -18.17
C ASN A 269 8.54 38.11 -17.65
N HIS A 270 8.24 38.09 -16.34
CA HIS A 270 7.30 39.05 -15.74
C HIS A 270 7.78 40.51 -15.90
N LYS A 271 9.07 40.79 -15.65
CA LYS A 271 9.66 42.13 -15.91
C LYS A 271 9.58 42.51 -17.40
N ARG A 272 9.98 41.61 -18.30
CA ARG A 272 9.91 41.83 -19.77
C ARG A 272 8.47 42.12 -20.21
N ASN A 273 7.51 41.34 -19.74
CA ASN A 273 6.08 41.54 -20.03
C ASN A 273 5.55 42.87 -19.46
N HIS A 274 5.99 43.29 -18.27
CA HIS A 274 5.61 44.59 -17.70
C HIS A 274 6.17 45.77 -18.54
N VAL A 275 7.42 45.67 -19.01
CA VAL A 275 8.01 46.69 -19.91
C VAL A 275 7.25 46.73 -21.24
N MET A 276 6.97 45.57 -21.84
CA MET A 276 6.21 45.48 -23.09
C MET A 276 4.76 45.96 -22.94
N ALA A 277 4.11 45.70 -21.81
CA ALA A 277 2.77 46.21 -21.52
C ALA A 277 2.74 47.74 -21.34
N ASN A 278 3.81 48.35 -20.81
CA ASN A 278 3.94 49.80 -20.76
C ASN A 278 4.14 50.39 -22.17
N ILE A 279 5.03 49.81 -22.98
CA ILE A 279 5.23 50.22 -24.39
C ILE A 279 3.90 50.09 -25.17
N GLN A 280 3.15 49.00 -24.98
CA GLN A 280 1.84 48.81 -25.60
C GLN A 280 0.83 49.87 -25.16
N LYS A 281 0.71 50.16 -23.85
CA LYS A 281 -0.14 51.26 -23.35
C LYS A 281 0.21 52.61 -23.97
N GLU A 282 1.50 52.91 -24.11
CA GLU A 282 1.96 54.14 -24.76
C GLU A 282 1.58 54.17 -26.25
N THR A 283 1.85 53.11 -27.03
CA THR A 283 1.46 53.08 -28.45
C THR A 283 -0.05 53.05 -28.69
N VAL A 284 -0.85 52.55 -27.74
CA VAL A 284 -2.31 52.65 -27.77
C VAL A 284 -2.75 54.07 -27.43
N ARG A 285 -2.09 54.74 -26.49
CA ARG A 285 -2.35 56.15 -26.16
C ARG A 285 -1.99 57.08 -27.31
N GLU A 286 -0.81 56.91 -27.92
CA GLU A 286 -0.36 57.67 -29.10
C GLU A 286 -1.43 57.59 -30.22
N LYS A 287 -1.98 56.39 -30.48
CA LYS A 287 -3.07 56.17 -31.44
C LYS A 287 -4.43 56.72 -31.02
N LEU A 288 -4.75 56.70 -29.72
CA LEU A 288 -5.98 57.32 -29.22
C LEU A 288 -5.92 58.83 -29.44
N GLU A 289 -4.81 59.47 -29.10
CA GLU A 289 -4.57 60.90 -29.35
C GLU A 289 -4.54 61.25 -30.85
N GLU A 290 -4.19 60.31 -31.74
CA GLU A 290 -4.40 60.44 -33.19
C GLU A 290 -5.90 60.40 -33.56
N THR A 291 -6.64 59.37 -33.12
CA THR A 291 -8.08 59.25 -33.43
C THR A 291 -8.94 60.34 -32.80
N GLU A 292 -8.55 60.90 -31.66
CA GLU A 292 -9.22 62.04 -31.04
C GLU A 292 -9.11 63.28 -31.92
N ARG A 293 -7.94 63.55 -32.52
CA ARG A 293 -7.75 64.63 -33.51
C ARG A 293 -8.58 64.39 -34.78
N GLU A 294 -8.61 63.16 -35.30
CA GLU A 294 -9.47 62.80 -36.43
C GLU A 294 -10.96 63.04 -36.13
N ILE A 295 -11.39 62.74 -34.90
CA ILE A 295 -12.76 62.98 -34.43
C ILE A 295 -13.04 64.48 -34.25
N GLU A 296 -12.09 65.26 -33.74
CA GLU A 296 -12.21 66.72 -33.64
C GLU A 296 -12.32 67.37 -35.02
N GLU A 297 -11.43 67.06 -35.97
CA GLU A 297 -11.54 67.50 -37.36
C GLU A 297 -12.88 67.09 -38.00
N ALA A 298 -13.33 65.85 -37.75
CA ALA A 298 -14.61 65.37 -38.25
C ALA A 298 -15.82 66.04 -37.57
N LEU A 299 -15.69 66.51 -36.34
CA LEU A 299 -16.70 67.30 -35.64
C LEU A 299 -16.73 68.75 -36.15
N GLU A 300 -15.60 69.34 -36.50
CA GLU A 300 -15.53 70.66 -37.13
C GLU A 300 -16.17 70.65 -38.52
N ARG A 301 -15.78 69.70 -39.39
CA ARG A 301 -16.43 69.47 -40.70
C ARG A 301 -17.94 69.22 -40.57
N LYS A 302 -18.39 68.58 -39.48
CA LYS A 302 -19.82 68.39 -39.18
C LYS A 302 -20.50 69.67 -38.68
N ARG A 303 -19.82 70.54 -37.92
CA ARG A 303 -20.35 71.86 -37.52
C ARG A 303 -20.55 72.75 -38.74
N GLU A 304 -19.60 72.75 -39.68
CA GLU A 304 -19.69 73.43 -40.97
C GLU A 304 -20.86 72.89 -41.80
N LEU A 305 -20.98 71.56 -41.95
CA LEU A 305 -22.11 70.96 -42.65
C LEU A 305 -23.46 71.26 -41.98
N VAL A 306 -23.50 71.32 -40.64
CA VAL A 306 -24.71 71.66 -39.88
C VAL A 306 -25.11 73.13 -40.05
N SER A 307 -24.17 74.08 -40.20
CA SER A 307 -24.54 75.48 -40.47
C SER A 307 -25.11 75.67 -41.88
N VAL A 308 -24.54 74.98 -42.89
CA VAL A 308 -25.12 74.92 -44.24
C VAL A 308 -26.52 74.31 -44.20
N VAL A 309 -26.67 73.12 -43.60
CA VAL A 309 -27.97 72.43 -43.50
C VAL A 309 -28.98 73.21 -42.63
N GLN A 310 -28.54 74.03 -41.66
CA GLN A 310 -29.44 74.94 -40.95
C GLN A 310 -29.99 76.04 -41.88
N SER A 311 -29.15 76.64 -42.74
CA SER A 311 -29.63 77.61 -43.73
C SER A 311 -30.63 77.00 -44.74
N ASP A 312 -30.36 75.78 -45.23
CA ASP A 312 -31.31 75.02 -46.05
C ASP A 312 -32.58 74.62 -45.29
N ARG A 313 -32.47 74.38 -43.97
CA ARG A 313 -33.61 73.98 -43.14
C ARG A 313 -34.54 75.15 -42.82
N ASP A 314 -34.03 76.36 -42.65
CA ASP A 314 -34.90 77.52 -42.49
C ASP A 314 -35.55 77.92 -43.83
N ASN A 315 -34.83 77.81 -44.95
CA ASN A 315 -35.41 77.91 -46.31
C ASN A 315 -36.55 76.88 -46.53
N THR A 316 -36.37 75.63 -46.12
CA THR A 316 -37.42 74.59 -46.27
C THR A 316 -38.54 74.71 -45.24
N ARG A 317 -38.30 75.25 -44.04
CA ARG A 317 -39.36 75.59 -43.07
C ARG A 317 -40.31 76.66 -43.61
N GLU A 318 -39.84 77.60 -44.42
CA GLU A 318 -40.72 78.56 -45.10
C GLU A 318 -41.63 77.89 -46.15
N ALA A 319 -41.25 76.73 -46.68
CA ALA A 319 -42.10 75.89 -47.53
C ALA A 319 -43.03 74.99 -46.70
N GLU A 320 -42.54 74.35 -45.63
CA GLU A 320 -43.34 73.46 -44.78
C GLU A 320 -44.54 74.15 -44.11
N ARG A 321 -44.40 75.42 -43.69
CA ARG A 321 -45.54 76.20 -43.15
C ARG A 321 -46.75 76.19 -44.11
N ARG A 322 -46.49 76.34 -45.41
CA ARG A 322 -47.49 76.36 -46.51
C ARG A 322 -48.14 74.98 -46.74
N VAL A 323 -47.58 73.91 -46.18
CA VAL A 323 -48.05 72.51 -46.31
C VAL A 323 -48.70 72.01 -45.03
N ILE A 324 -48.31 72.52 -43.86
CA ILE A 324 -48.98 72.20 -42.59
C ILE A 324 -50.40 72.77 -42.57
N GLU A 325 -50.58 73.99 -43.11
CA GLU A 325 -51.90 74.63 -43.28
C GLU A 325 -52.88 73.79 -44.13
N SER A 326 -52.39 73.03 -45.12
CA SER A 326 -53.24 72.16 -45.95
C SER A 326 -53.43 70.74 -45.39
N ARG A 327 -52.55 70.26 -44.50
CA ARG A 327 -52.63 68.90 -43.92
C ARG A 327 -53.38 68.80 -42.60
N ALA A 328 -53.48 69.89 -41.83
CA ALA A 328 -54.25 69.90 -40.58
C ALA A 328 -55.72 69.46 -40.78
N MET A 329 -56.30 69.79 -41.93
CA MET A 329 -57.69 69.51 -42.32
C MET A 329 -58.03 68.02 -42.46
N GLU A 330 -57.05 67.13 -42.69
CA GLU A 330 -57.31 65.70 -43.01
C GLU A 330 -57.08 64.78 -41.80
N GLY A 331 -56.20 65.17 -40.88
CA GLY A 331 -55.64 64.28 -39.85
C GLY A 331 -56.61 63.88 -38.71
N GLU A 332 -57.77 64.53 -38.59
CA GLU A 332 -58.72 64.26 -37.49
C GLU A 332 -59.55 62.99 -37.75
N ARG A 333 -59.81 62.65 -39.02
CA ARG A 333 -60.75 61.57 -39.42
C ARG A 333 -60.34 60.14 -39.08
N ILE A 334 -59.07 59.88 -38.76
CA ILE A 334 -58.48 58.52 -38.79
C ILE A 334 -58.26 57.91 -37.38
N ARG A 335 -58.37 58.70 -36.31
CA ARG A 335 -57.96 58.25 -34.96
C ARG A 335 -58.96 57.37 -34.22
N GLU A 336 -60.23 57.31 -34.62
CA GLU A 336 -61.31 56.72 -33.81
C GLU A 336 -61.48 55.20 -33.97
N GLU A 337 -60.93 54.59 -35.03
CA GLU A 337 -61.29 53.22 -35.42
C GLU A 337 -60.54 52.11 -34.68
N LYS A 338 -59.28 52.33 -34.27
CA LYS A 338 -58.33 51.24 -33.91
C LYS A 338 -58.42 50.68 -32.48
N ALA A 339 -59.32 51.18 -31.63
CA ALA A 339 -59.23 50.95 -30.18
C ALA A 339 -59.86 49.63 -29.66
N LYS A 340 -60.39 48.73 -30.51
CA LYS A 340 -61.43 47.76 -30.09
C LYS A 340 -61.07 46.26 -30.07
N GLU A 341 -59.90 45.83 -30.54
CA GLU A 341 -59.68 44.39 -30.86
C GLU A 341 -58.86 43.55 -29.85
N PHE A 342 -58.28 44.13 -28.79
CA PHE A 342 -57.13 43.51 -28.12
C PHE A 342 -57.42 42.48 -27.01
N GLU A 343 -58.63 42.43 -26.45
CA GLU A 343 -58.89 41.80 -25.13
C GLU A 343 -59.02 40.26 -25.10
N ARG A 344 -59.21 39.57 -26.23
CA ARG A 344 -59.97 38.29 -26.25
C ARG A 344 -59.20 36.97 -26.07
N LYS A 345 -57.91 36.97 -25.70
CA LYS A 345 -57.01 35.80 -25.91
C LYS A 345 -56.14 35.36 -24.71
N ARG A 346 -56.71 35.22 -23.50
CA ARG A 346 -55.91 35.04 -22.26
C ARG A 346 -56.48 34.08 -21.19
N LEU A 347 -57.26 33.06 -21.56
CA LEU A 347 -58.12 32.32 -20.59
C LEU A 347 -58.13 30.78 -20.68
N GLU A 348 -57.24 30.15 -21.45
CA GLU A 348 -57.46 28.76 -21.93
C GLU A 348 -56.46 27.69 -21.42
N ASP A 349 -55.30 28.07 -20.87
CA ASP A 349 -54.13 27.17 -20.76
C ASP A 349 -53.91 26.42 -19.40
N GLU A 350 -54.71 26.64 -18.35
CA GLU A 350 -54.32 26.26 -16.97
C GLU A 350 -54.81 24.88 -16.43
N TYR A 351 -55.54 24.05 -17.20
CA TYR A 351 -56.41 23.00 -16.61
C TYR A 351 -55.87 21.55 -16.44
N GLU A 352 -54.83 21.11 -17.15
CA GLU A 352 -54.72 19.65 -17.45
C GLU A 352 -53.92 18.72 -16.50
N MET A 353 -52.90 19.17 -15.75
CA MET A 353 -51.74 18.30 -15.45
C MET A 353 -51.60 17.66 -14.04
N GLU A 354 -52.63 17.62 -13.18
CA GLU A 354 -52.48 17.09 -11.80
C GLU A 354 -52.61 15.56 -11.62
N LYS A 355 -53.22 14.81 -12.56
CA LYS A 355 -53.84 13.49 -12.26
C LYS A 355 -52.99 12.21 -12.47
N ARG A 356 -51.65 12.24 -12.37
CA ARG A 356 -50.79 11.04 -12.56
C ARG A 356 -49.75 10.79 -11.45
N ARG A 357 -50.21 10.69 -10.19
CA ARG A 357 -49.38 10.29 -9.03
C ARG A 357 -49.70 8.89 -8.46
N ASP A 358 -50.76 8.24 -8.91
CA ASP A 358 -51.46 7.19 -8.16
C ASP A 358 -51.03 5.74 -8.51
N MET A 359 -49.72 5.49 -8.58
CA MET A 359 -49.16 4.13 -8.83
C MET A 359 -48.15 3.65 -7.78
N ILE A 360 -48.08 4.32 -6.61
CA ILE A 360 -47.32 3.86 -5.44
C ILE A 360 -48.27 3.06 -4.51
N MET A 361 -48.67 1.83 -4.89
CA MET A 361 -49.56 1.03 -4.03
C MET A 361 -49.47 -0.51 -4.07
N GLN A 362 -48.36 -1.09 -4.54
CA GLN A 362 -47.99 -2.48 -4.20
C GLN A 362 -46.50 -2.56 -3.86
N ILE A 363 -46.07 -2.51 -2.59
CA ILE A 363 -46.29 -3.45 -1.46
C ILE A 363 -45.58 -4.79 -1.76
N ARG A 364 -44.41 -5.07 -1.18
CA ARG A 364 -44.15 -5.41 0.24
C ARG A 364 -44.93 -6.65 0.74
N ALA A 365 -44.64 -7.81 0.15
CA ALA A 365 -44.78 -9.12 0.82
C ALA A 365 -43.40 -9.82 0.73
N LEU A 366 -42.53 -9.63 1.73
CA LEU A 366 -42.31 -10.54 2.89
C LEU A 366 -41.46 -11.78 2.47
N GLU A 367 -40.21 -11.95 2.93
CA GLU A 367 -39.77 -12.44 4.27
C GLU A 367 -40.08 -13.95 4.49
N ARG A 368 -39.23 -14.84 5.06
CA ARG A 368 -37.85 -14.82 5.62
C ARG A 368 -37.24 -16.25 5.66
N VAL A 369 -35.92 -16.34 5.65
CA VAL A 369 -34.97 -17.15 6.49
C VAL A 369 -35.51 -18.24 7.47
N SER A 370 -34.87 -19.44 7.55
CA SER A 370 -34.67 -20.31 8.76
C SER A 370 -33.62 -21.45 8.56
N VAL A 371 -33.16 -22.17 9.63
CA VAL A 371 -31.71 -22.54 9.81
C VAL A 371 -31.36 -23.81 10.68
N VAL A 372 -30.58 -24.78 10.11
CA VAL A 372 -29.32 -25.45 10.62
C VAL A 372 -29.22 -26.58 11.74
N ARG A 373 -28.40 -27.64 11.46
CA ARG A 373 -27.48 -28.55 12.29
C ARG A 373 -27.85 -29.88 13.06
N THR A 374 -27.15 -30.97 12.66
CA THR A 374 -26.25 -31.98 13.36
C THR A 374 -26.38 -32.49 14.83
N SER A 375 -26.04 -33.77 15.09
CA SER A 375 -25.23 -34.29 16.25
C SER A 375 -24.76 -35.79 16.13
N PRO A 376 -23.89 -36.36 17.02
CA PRO A 376 -23.08 -37.60 16.81
C PRO A 376 -23.11 -38.68 17.95
N TYR A 377 -22.22 -39.72 17.92
CA TYR A 377 -21.37 -40.30 19.02
C TYR A 377 -20.98 -41.82 18.85
N ASP A 378 -20.28 -42.44 19.83
CA ASP A 378 -19.24 -43.51 19.71
C ASP A 378 -19.27 -44.62 20.85
N PRO A 379 -18.19 -45.14 21.50
CA PRO A 379 -17.71 -46.56 21.41
C PRO A 379 -17.83 -47.51 22.65
N SER A 380 -17.58 -48.82 22.44
CA SER A 380 -17.26 -49.93 23.41
C SER A 380 -16.84 -51.22 22.62
N GLU A 381 -16.25 -52.36 23.09
CA GLU A 381 -15.67 -52.87 24.37
C GLU A 381 -14.76 -54.13 24.10
N ILE A 382 -14.04 -54.72 25.08
CA ILE A 382 -13.00 -55.79 24.88
C ILE A 382 -12.80 -56.76 26.11
N PRO A 383 -12.43 -58.07 25.97
CA PRO A 383 -11.93 -58.94 27.08
C PRO A 383 -10.66 -59.86 26.81
N HIS A 384 -10.14 -60.57 27.86
CA HIS A 384 -8.82 -61.30 27.91
C HIS A 384 -8.77 -62.66 28.70
N HIS A 385 -7.63 -63.43 28.66
CA HIS A 385 -7.13 -64.56 29.54
C HIS A 385 -5.61 -64.86 29.26
N GLY A 386 -4.77 -65.69 29.96
CA GLY A 386 -4.78 -66.41 31.27
C GLY A 386 -4.03 -67.80 31.28
N LEU A 387 -2.88 -68.02 31.98
CA LEU A 387 -2.21 -69.38 32.13
C LEU A 387 -1.22 -69.60 33.35
N LEU A 388 -0.23 -70.54 33.30
CA LEU A 388 0.10 -71.52 34.39
C LEU A 388 1.56 -72.13 34.46
N GLU A 389 2.23 -72.29 35.65
CA GLU A 389 3.50 -73.08 35.92
C GLU A 389 3.79 -73.44 37.44
N GLU A 390 4.46 -74.56 37.82
CA GLU A 390 4.96 -74.90 39.21
C GLU A 390 6.22 -75.85 39.34
N MET A 391 6.97 -75.85 40.49
CA MET A 391 8.23 -76.61 40.76
C MET A 391 8.57 -76.91 42.27
N SER A 392 9.63 -77.72 42.55
CA SER A 392 10.09 -78.21 43.89
C SER A 392 10.80 -77.19 44.79
N PHE A 393 10.48 -77.15 46.10
CA PHE A 393 10.93 -76.10 47.05
C PHE A 393 12.45 -76.03 47.35
N ALA A 394 13.15 -77.17 47.44
CA ALA A 394 14.58 -77.18 47.71
C ALA A 394 15.38 -76.67 46.49
N GLU A 395 15.05 -77.21 45.31
CA GLU A 395 15.59 -76.75 44.03
C GLU A 395 15.26 -75.28 43.78
N LEU A 396 14.03 -74.84 44.09
CA LEU A 396 13.63 -73.44 44.01
C LEU A 396 14.52 -72.54 44.88
N LYS A 397 15.00 -72.98 46.05
CA LYS A 397 15.93 -72.19 46.88
C LYS A 397 17.31 -72.07 46.25
N GLU A 398 17.91 -73.16 45.81
CA GLU A 398 19.25 -73.14 45.19
C GLU A 398 19.23 -72.38 43.85
N ARG A 399 18.21 -72.62 43.01
CA ARG A 399 18.00 -71.85 41.78
C ARG A 399 17.75 -70.37 42.08
N LEU A 400 17.06 -70.02 43.17
CA LEU A 400 16.84 -68.63 43.60
C LEU A 400 18.10 -67.98 44.19
N GLN A 401 19.04 -68.74 44.76
CA GLN A 401 20.36 -68.21 45.14
C GLN A 401 21.21 -67.96 43.89
N LEU A 402 21.36 -68.96 43.00
CA LEU A 402 22.09 -68.80 41.73
C LEU A 402 21.49 -67.68 40.85
N ALA A 403 20.17 -67.52 40.83
CA ALA A 403 19.49 -66.43 40.12
C ALA A 403 19.67 -65.05 40.80
N ARG A 404 19.94 -64.99 42.10
CA ARG A 404 20.33 -63.74 42.78
C ARG A 404 21.76 -63.38 42.46
N ASP A 405 22.70 -64.32 42.60
CA ASP A 405 24.12 -64.09 42.38
C ASP A 405 24.40 -63.67 40.93
N THR A 406 23.78 -64.35 39.96
CA THR A 406 23.85 -63.96 38.54
C THR A 406 23.18 -62.61 38.27
N ALA A 407 22.01 -62.33 38.85
CA ALA A 407 21.37 -61.02 38.73
C ALA A 407 22.19 -59.89 39.38
N GLU A 408 22.96 -60.18 40.44
CA GLU A 408 23.83 -59.21 41.10
C GLU A 408 25.12 -58.97 40.30
N ALA A 409 25.78 -60.01 39.80
CA ALA A 409 26.89 -59.86 38.85
C ALA A 409 26.46 -59.09 37.57
N GLU A 410 25.26 -59.36 37.04
CA GLU A 410 24.69 -58.57 35.94
C GLU A 410 24.43 -57.12 36.34
N ARG A 411 23.88 -56.85 37.53
CA ARG A 411 23.64 -55.48 38.02
C ARG A 411 24.95 -54.72 38.17
N GLU A 412 26.01 -55.35 38.64
CA GLU A 412 27.33 -54.72 38.79
C GLU A 412 27.99 -54.45 37.43
N SER A 413 27.98 -55.42 36.51
CA SER A 413 28.45 -55.21 35.13
C SER A 413 27.69 -54.07 34.43
N LYS A 414 26.35 -54.07 34.55
CA LYS A 414 25.48 -52.99 34.04
C LYS A 414 25.78 -51.65 34.71
N ARG A 415 26.11 -51.61 36.02
CA ARG A 415 26.52 -50.38 36.74
C ARG A 415 27.88 -49.86 36.27
N ALA A 416 28.87 -50.73 36.12
CA ALA A 416 30.21 -50.39 35.64
C ALA A 416 30.15 -49.80 34.21
N HIS A 417 29.47 -50.48 33.30
CA HIS A 417 29.28 -50.01 31.93
C HIS A 417 28.52 -48.67 31.87
N ASN A 418 27.48 -48.49 32.69
CA ASN A 418 26.78 -47.20 32.81
C ASN A 418 27.68 -46.07 33.37
N LEU A 419 28.66 -46.38 34.22
CA LEU A 419 29.61 -45.40 34.75
C LEU A 419 30.64 -45.00 33.68
N GLU A 420 31.15 -45.97 32.92
CA GLU A 420 32.06 -45.76 31.81
C GLU A 420 31.41 -44.93 30.68
N GLN A 421 30.20 -45.29 30.25
CA GLN A 421 29.44 -44.50 29.29
C GLN A 421 29.23 -43.05 29.76
N LYS A 422 29.02 -42.82 31.06
CA LYS A 422 28.89 -41.46 31.62
C LYS A 422 30.21 -40.68 31.58
N ARG A 423 31.35 -41.32 31.83
CA ARG A 423 32.69 -40.71 31.70
C ARG A 423 32.98 -40.32 30.25
N MET A 424 32.87 -41.28 29.32
CA MET A 424 33.01 -41.04 27.87
C MET A 424 32.09 -39.93 27.35
N LYS A 425 30.83 -39.89 27.82
CA LYS A 425 29.88 -38.82 27.46
C LYS A 425 30.26 -37.46 28.06
N HIS A 426 30.87 -37.42 29.24
CA HIS A 426 31.34 -36.19 29.86
C HIS A 426 32.58 -35.64 29.13
N GLU A 427 33.58 -36.48 28.88
CA GLU A 427 34.81 -36.15 28.15
C GLU A 427 34.52 -35.67 26.70
N SER A 428 33.60 -36.34 26.00
CA SER A 428 33.13 -35.92 24.68
C SER A 428 32.21 -34.69 24.68
N LEU A 429 31.78 -34.19 25.84
CA LEU A 429 31.12 -32.89 26.00
C LEU A 429 32.11 -31.78 26.37
N LEU A 430 33.14 -32.07 27.17
CA LEU A 430 34.23 -31.13 27.49
C LEU A 430 35.00 -30.73 26.24
N THR A 431 35.51 -31.69 25.47
CA THR A 431 36.26 -31.44 24.22
C THR A 431 35.46 -30.63 23.21
N LYS A 432 34.15 -30.86 23.09
CA LYS A 432 33.25 -30.05 22.26
C LYS A 432 33.03 -28.65 22.82
N ALA A 433 32.94 -28.49 24.14
CA ALA A 433 32.83 -27.17 24.78
C ALA A 433 34.13 -26.34 24.64
N GLU A 434 35.30 -26.99 24.65
CA GLU A 434 36.59 -26.37 24.38
C GLU A 434 36.72 -25.92 22.92
N GLN A 435 36.36 -26.79 21.96
CA GLN A 435 36.33 -26.43 20.54
C GLN A 435 35.36 -25.28 20.27
N LEU A 436 34.16 -25.30 20.88
CA LEU A 436 33.22 -24.20 20.79
C LEU A 436 33.72 -22.91 21.47
N SER A 437 34.40 -22.98 22.63
CA SER A 437 34.89 -21.79 23.32
C SER A 437 36.00 -21.09 22.53
N ALA A 438 36.92 -21.86 21.93
CA ALA A 438 37.94 -21.33 21.02
C ALA A 438 37.31 -20.67 19.79
N VAL A 439 36.35 -21.33 19.13
CA VAL A 439 35.65 -20.76 17.96
C VAL A 439 34.85 -19.51 18.33
N ARG A 440 34.20 -19.46 19.50
CA ARG A 440 33.50 -18.25 19.99
C ARG A 440 34.46 -17.09 20.24
N GLN A 441 35.63 -17.35 20.82
CA GLN A 441 36.66 -16.31 21.03
C GLN A 441 37.19 -15.78 19.70
N GLN A 442 37.53 -16.66 18.76
CA GLN A 442 37.96 -16.27 17.40
C GLN A 442 36.85 -15.50 16.67
N ALA A 443 35.60 -15.95 16.74
CA ALA A 443 34.46 -15.28 16.13
C ALA A 443 34.20 -13.88 16.75
N ARG A 444 34.38 -13.71 18.06
CA ARG A 444 34.32 -12.39 18.72
C ARG A 444 35.40 -11.44 18.19
N ILE A 445 36.64 -11.90 18.11
CA ILE A 445 37.78 -11.11 17.59
C ILE A 445 37.55 -10.75 16.12
N GLN A 446 37.16 -11.71 15.28
CA GLN A 446 36.83 -11.46 13.87
C GLN A 446 35.63 -10.53 13.71
N ALA A 447 34.58 -10.66 14.52
CA ALA A 447 33.42 -9.78 14.45
C ALA A 447 33.77 -8.34 14.82
N GLU A 448 34.66 -8.14 15.81
CA GLU A 448 35.17 -6.81 16.14
C GLU A 448 36.03 -6.23 15.01
N GLN A 449 36.94 -7.02 14.43
CA GLN A 449 37.75 -6.60 13.28
C GLN A 449 36.89 -6.27 12.05
N ARG A 450 35.86 -7.08 11.75
CA ARG A 450 34.90 -6.82 10.66
C ARG A 450 34.09 -5.54 10.93
N ARG A 451 33.66 -5.28 12.18
CA ARG A 451 33.00 -4.01 12.56
C ARG A 451 33.92 -2.80 12.39
N ARG A 452 35.17 -2.89 12.86
CA ARG A 452 36.17 -1.81 12.70
C ARG A 452 36.44 -1.52 11.22
N ARG A 453 36.72 -2.55 10.41
CA ARG A 453 36.93 -2.41 8.96
C ARG A 453 35.70 -1.85 8.25
N LYS A 454 34.50 -2.34 8.57
CA LYS A 454 33.26 -1.82 7.97
C LYS A 454 33.04 -0.34 8.32
N ALA A 455 33.25 0.06 9.57
CA ALA A 455 33.14 1.47 9.96
C ALA A 455 34.21 2.38 9.30
N GLN A 456 35.39 1.83 8.97
CA GLN A 456 36.40 2.53 8.17
C GLN A 456 35.94 2.69 6.72
N MET A 457 35.49 1.62 6.06
CA MET A 457 34.93 1.68 4.70
C MET A 457 33.73 2.64 4.61
N GLU A 458 32.79 2.58 5.56
CA GLU A 458 31.63 3.49 5.60
C GLU A 458 32.03 4.96 5.80
N ALA A 459 33.13 5.24 6.51
CA ALA A 459 33.68 6.59 6.65
C ALA A 459 34.41 7.06 5.38
N GLU A 460 35.20 6.19 4.75
CA GLU A 460 35.90 6.45 3.49
C GLU A 460 34.90 6.70 2.35
N GLU A 461 33.88 5.84 2.20
CA GLU A 461 32.75 6.03 1.28
C GLU A 461 32.01 7.35 1.54
N ALA A 462 31.75 7.71 2.80
CA ALA A 462 31.10 8.97 3.14
C ALA A 462 31.96 10.20 2.74
N THR A 463 33.28 10.17 2.96
CA THR A 463 34.18 11.25 2.51
C THR A 463 34.25 11.34 0.99
N LEU A 464 34.32 10.21 0.27
CA LEU A 464 34.35 10.18 -1.19
C LEU A 464 33.02 10.68 -1.80
N LEU A 465 31.88 10.35 -1.19
CA LEU A 465 30.58 10.88 -1.58
C LEU A 465 30.46 12.39 -1.32
N GLN A 466 31.04 12.91 -0.23
CA GLN A 466 31.10 14.34 0.06
C GLN A 466 31.95 15.08 -0.99
N GLU A 467 33.16 14.62 -1.27
CA GLU A 467 34.02 15.20 -2.32
C GLU A 467 33.34 15.22 -3.70
N LEU A 468 32.63 14.16 -4.06
CA LEU A 468 31.95 14.06 -5.36
C LEU A 468 30.66 14.91 -5.41
N HIS A 469 30.00 15.13 -4.27
CA HIS A 469 28.92 16.10 -4.15
C HIS A 469 29.44 17.53 -4.30
N GLU A 470 30.54 17.90 -3.62
CA GLU A 470 31.17 19.22 -3.74
C GLU A 470 31.59 19.52 -5.18
N LYS A 471 32.24 18.55 -5.86
CA LYS A 471 32.60 18.68 -7.29
C LYS A 471 31.36 18.89 -8.17
N ALA A 472 30.27 18.14 -7.94
CA ALA A 472 29.02 18.33 -8.68
C ALA A 472 28.33 19.67 -8.38
N VAL A 473 28.46 20.21 -7.17
CA VAL A 473 27.98 21.56 -6.81
C VAL A 473 28.80 22.63 -7.53
N VAL A 474 30.12 22.47 -7.65
CA VAL A 474 30.98 23.38 -8.45
C VAL A 474 30.61 23.33 -9.94
N ASP A 475 30.49 22.14 -10.54
CA ASP A 475 30.06 21.96 -11.94
C ASP A 475 28.71 22.66 -12.22
N VAL A 476 27.80 22.66 -11.24
CA VAL A 476 26.50 23.34 -11.30
C VAL A 476 26.66 24.86 -11.13
N ALA A 477 27.49 25.32 -10.19
CA ALA A 477 27.74 26.73 -9.93
C ALA A 477 28.40 27.43 -11.14
N GLU A 478 29.29 26.74 -11.87
CA GLU A 478 29.87 27.27 -13.11
C GLU A 478 28.81 27.44 -14.20
N LYS A 479 27.95 26.43 -14.43
CA LYS A 479 26.82 26.51 -15.36
C LYS A 479 25.84 27.64 -15.00
N ILE A 480 25.59 27.87 -13.70
CA ILE A 480 24.82 29.03 -13.22
C ILE A 480 25.53 30.34 -13.61
N ALA A 481 26.84 30.45 -13.35
CA ALA A 481 27.61 31.65 -13.61
C ALA A 481 27.65 32.00 -15.11
N GLU A 482 27.80 31.01 -15.98
CA GLU A 482 27.70 31.19 -17.44
C GLU A 482 26.32 31.69 -17.87
N LYS A 483 25.23 31.01 -17.45
CA LYS A 483 23.86 31.45 -17.76
C LYS A 483 23.52 32.82 -17.16
N LYS A 484 24.12 33.21 -16.03
CA LYS A 484 23.95 34.55 -15.44
C LYS A 484 24.75 35.61 -16.20
N ARG A 485 25.97 35.30 -16.69
CA ARG A 485 26.74 36.17 -17.60
C ARG A 485 26.01 36.40 -18.93
N GLN A 486 25.46 35.35 -19.54
CA GLN A 486 24.67 35.43 -20.76
C GLN A 486 23.42 36.32 -20.58
N ARG A 487 22.60 36.05 -19.54
CA ARG A 487 21.40 36.84 -19.23
C ARG A 487 21.72 38.31 -18.90
N LEU A 488 22.81 38.59 -18.17
CA LEU A 488 23.25 39.96 -17.91
C LEU A 488 23.67 40.70 -19.19
N ALA A 489 24.24 40.00 -20.18
CA ALA A 489 24.56 40.58 -21.48
C ALA A 489 23.30 40.88 -22.32
N GLU A 490 22.26 40.05 -22.24
CA GLU A 490 20.93 40.37 -22.82
C GLU A 490 20.29 41.58 -22.15
N GLU A 491 20.24 41.63 -20.81
CA GLU A 491 19.65 42.75 -20.07
C GLU A 491 20.36 44.08 -20.36
N ARG A 492 21.70 44.07 -20.53
CA ARG A 492 22.46 45.25 -20.95
C ARG A 492 22.09 45.73 -22.36
N LYS A 493 21.98 44.82 -23.34
CA LYS A 493 21.54 45.17 -24.71
C LYS A 493 20.15 45.80 -24.71
N LEU A 494 19.19 45.20 -23.98
CA LEU A 494 17.83 45.74 -23.83
C LEU A 494 17.82 47.12 -23.14
N GLN A 495 18.69 47.35 -22.14
CA GLN A 495 18.83 48.67 -21.51
C GLN A 495 19.44 49.71 -22.45
N GLU A 496 20.41 49.34 -23.28
CA GLU A 496 20.97 50.23 -24.31
C GLU A 496 19.94 50.56 -25.40
N GLU A 497 19.11 49.61 -25.81
CA GLU A 497 18.01 49.82 -26.76
C GLU A 497 16.94 50.75 -26.18
N LEU A 498 16.53 50.54 -24.93
CA LEU A 498 15.61 51.44 -24.22
C LEU A 498 16.19 52.86 -24.09
N ARG A 499 17.49 53.01 -23.77
CA ARG A 499 18.16 54.32 -23.74
C ARG A 499 18.11 55.02 -25.09
N LYS A 500 18.48 54.32 -26.17
CA LYS A 500 18.40 54.83 -27.56
C LYS A 500 16.97 55.23 -27.97
N ILE A 501 15.94 54.57 -27.42
CA ILE A 501 14.53 54.96 -27.63
C ILE A 501 14.18 56.23 -26.83
N THR A 502 14.59 56.33 -25.56
CA THR A 502 14.36 57.54 -24.76
C THR A 502 15.13 58.76 -25.29
N GLU A 503 16.35 58.58 -25.78
CA GLU A 503 17.18 59.62 -26.41
C GLU A 503 16.51 60.13 -27.70
N LYS A 504 15.99 59.23 -28.54
CA LYS A 504 15.19 59.61 -29.72
C LYS A 504 13.92 60.36 -29.36
N ARG A 505 13.17 59.93 -28.32
CA ARG A 505 11.97 60.65 -27.85
C ARG A 505 12.31 62.02 -27.28
N ALA A 506 13.41 62.16 -26.54
CA ALA A 506 13.89 63.46 -26.05
C ALA A 506 14.23 64.41 -27.22
N ALA A 507 15.02 63.94 -28.19
CA ALA A 507 15.35 64.73 -29.39
C ALA A 507 14.10 65.12 -30.22
N LEU A 508 13.10 64.24 -30.31
CA LEU A 508 11.82 64.57 -30.96
C LEU A 508 11.04 65.63 -30.17
N ALA A 509 10.94 65.51 -28.84
CA ALA A 509 10.28 66.49 -27.99
C ALA A 509 10.98 67.86 -28.03
N GLU A 510 12.32 67.89 -27.98
CA GLU A 510 13.12 69.10 -28.18
C GLU A 510 12.88 69.72 -29.57
N SER A 511 12.80 68.91 -30.63
CA SER A 511 12.49 69.39 -31.97
C SER A 511 11.08 69.99 -32.09
N ALA A 512 10.10 69.41 -31.39
CA ALA A 512 8.73 69.89 -31.32
C ALA A 512 8.63 71.20 -30.50
N GLU A 513 9.35 71.31 -29.38
CA GLU A 513 9.47 72.56 -28.63
C GLU A 513 10.15 73.66 -29.47
N LEU A 514 11.21 73.33 -30.22
CA LEU A 514 11.88 74.29 -31.11
C LEU A 514 10.96 74.75 -32.25
N LEU A 515 10.12 73.87 -32.79
CA LEU A 515 9.07 74.24 -33.75
C LEU A 515 7.99 75.13 -33.12
N ALA A 516 7.49 74.78 -31.93
CA ALA A 516 6.50 75.57 -31.21
C ALA A 516 7.03 76.98 -30.84
N ARG A 517 8.30 77.08 -30.43
CA ARG A 517 8.99 78.36 -30.17
C ARG A 517 9.11 79.20 -31.46
N LYS A 518 9.49 78.61 -32.59
CA LYS A 518 9.53 79.30 -33.89
C LYS A 518 8.15 79.80 -34.33
N HIS A 519 7.13 78.95 -34.26
CA HIS A 519 5.75 79.31 -34.62
C HIS A 519 5.22 80.45 -33.72
N HIS A 520 5.54 80.42 -32.41
CA HIS A 520 5.22 81.52 -31.50
C HIS A 520 5.98 82.81 -31.85
N GLU A 521 7.27 82.75 -32.18
CA GLU A 521 8.01 83.92 -32.67
C GLU A 521 7.45 84.48 -33.98
N GLU A 522 6.98 83.64 -34.90
CA GLU A 522 6.37 84.04 -36.17
C GLU A 522 5.02 84.73 -35.93
N LEU A 523 4.19 84.23 -35.01
CA LEU A 523 2.97 84.90 -34.56
C LEU A 523 3.24 86.28 -33.93
N HIS A 524 4.35 86.46 -33.20
CA HIS A 524 4.74 87.78 -32.69
C HIS A 524 5.33 88.69 -33.78
N LYS A 525 5.98 88.15 -34.82
CA LYS A 525 6.47 88.92 -35.98
C LYS A 525 5.33 89.37 -36.90
N GLY A 526 4.25 88.60 -37.00
CA GLY A 526 3.02 88.96 -37.72
C GLY A 526 2.12 89.98 -37.01
N ARG A 527 2.55 90.54 -35.86
CA ARG A 527 1.77 91.49 -35.04
C ARG A 527 2.40 92.88 -35.04
N LYS A 528 2.45 93.52 -36.21
CA LYS A 528 2.87 94.91 -36.45
C LYS A 528 2.01 95.59 -37.50
#